data_AF-A0A1M7D703-F1
#
_entry.id   AF-A0A1M7D703-F1
#
_cell.length_a   1.000
_cell.length_b   1.000
_cell.length_c   1.000
_cell.angle_alpha   90.00
_cell.angle_beta   90.00
_cell.angle_gamma   90.00
#
_symmetry.space_group_name_H-M   'P 1'
#
loop_
_entity.id
_entity.type
_entity.pdbx_description
1 polymer ?
#
loop_
_entity_poly.entity_id
_entity_poly.type
_entity_poly.pdbx_seq_one_letter_code
_entity_poly.pdbx_strand_id
1 'polypeptide(L)'
;MSDASSIRWTNASVKAFAKDVDPLLAIEEAARNLVLKAREKGWEGPPFNPLRIAEMLEVQVEANSSVADARLVATESGPKIEFNPKQPRERVRFSIAHEIAHLLFPDWSEQIRNRGGDKTPDDWQLEMLCNLAASEFVLPIGSLSATSNIPPIEALMRQRREYDVSAEAFLIRLAKISKQPIGIFVSSPTVSENGRRHYKIDYFVSSPTAPRIRLSGLALPDESIVYRCTAIGHTDRAVERWVTDTPTQIECVGLTAYPGSIYPRVAGLVRFDEVQEKHVPIRLLHGDVLEPRNGGKKIICQLVNDKAVKWGGGVARKIAKRFPDAEEAYAEQVKRIPQHDRLGRAILSKASEDITIASLIGQEGFGPSLFPRIRYSALQSCLEKVADHAASTGASIHMPKIGTGSAGGDWSTIEEIVDYVMVRAGLFVTVYDIPPKRVQLELL
;
A
#
# COMPACT_ATOMS: atom_id res chain seq x y z
N MET A 1 17.24 -7.28 -2.20
CA MET A 1 17.82 -8.31 -1.32
C MET A 1 16.68 -8.83 -0.45
N SER A 2 16.38 -10.13 -0.56
CA SER A 2 15.14 -10.76 -0.09
C SER A 2 14.97 -10.65 1.42
N ASP A 3 13.95 -9.90 1.82
CA ASP A 3 13.47 -9.73 3.19
C ASP A 3 12.64 -10.97 3.58
N ALA A 4 13.29 -12.13 3.71
CA ALA A 4 12.60 -13.36 4.09
C ALA A 4 12.04 -13.20 5.52
N SER A 5 10.73 -13.39 5.67
CA SER A 5 10.04 -13.31 6.97
C SER A 5 10.59 -14.35 7.96
N SER A 6 10.57 -13.99 9.24
CA SER A 6 10.90 -14.89 10.37
C SER A 6 9.83 -15.98 10.61
N ILE A 7 8.76 -15.98 9.82
CA ILE A 7 7.64 -16.92 9.95
C ILE A 7 7.98 -18.18 9.16
N ARG A 8 7.91 -19.33 9.82
CA ARG A 8 7.94 -20.63 9.13
C ARG A 8 6.57 -20.89 8.52
N TRP A 9 6.41 -20.62 7.23
CA TRP A 9 5.19 -20.91 6.49
C TRP A 9 4.98 -22.40 6.32
N THR A 10 3.85 -22.91 6.79
CA THR A 10 3.49 -24.33 6.71
C THR A 10 2.21 -24.57 5.93
N ASN A 11 1.28 -23.61 5.94
CA ASN A 11 -0.05 -23.73 5.34
C ASN A 11 0.04 -23.94 3.81
N ALA A 12 -0.74 -24.90 3.31
CA ALA A 12 -0.67 -25.34 1.91
C ALA A 12 -1.14 -24.25 0.94
N SER A 13 -2.26 -23.59 1.21
CA SER A 13 -2.81 -22.48 0.41
C SER A 13 -1.82 -21.32 0.32
N VAL A 14 -1.21 -20.97 1.45
CA VAL A 14 -0.22 -19.89 1.53
C VAL A 14 1.02 -20.21 0.67
N LYS A 15 1.54 -21.43 0.76
CA LYS A 15 2.69 -21.86 -0.06
C LYS A 15 2.34 -21.91 -1.55
N ALA A 16 1.16 -22.44 -1.89
CA ALA A 16 0.70 -22.51 -3.28
C ALA A 16 0.54 -21.12 -3.91
N PHE A 17 0.02 -20.16 -3.13
CA PHE A 17 -0.12 -18.76 -3.54
C PHE A 17 1.24 -18.07 -3.74
N ALA A 18 2.11 -18.11 -2.73
CA ALA A 18 3.33 -17.33 -2.72
C ALA A 18 4.47 -17.94 -3.57
N LYS A 19 4.42 -19.25 -3.82
CA LYS A 19 5.47 -20.01 -4.53
C LYS A 19 6.83 -19.80 -3.84
N ASP A 20 7.78 -19.17 -4.53
CA ASP A 20 9.15 -18.90 -4.05
C ASP A 20 9.32 -17.49 -3.45
N VAL A 21 8.25 -16.69 -3.40
CA VAL A 21 8.25 -15.34 -2.82
C VAL A 21 7.82 -15.39 -1.37
N ASP A 22 8.29 -14.43 -0.55
CA ASP A 22 7.78 -14.27 0.81
C ASP A 22 6.26 -14.01 0.78
N PRO A 23 5.44 -14.80 1.50
CA PRO A 23 3.98 -14.66 1.45
C PRO A 23 3.43 -13.30 1.88
N LEU A 24 4.10 -12.55 2.76
CA LEU A 24 3.67 -11.19 3.13
C LEU A 24 3.85 -10.24 1.96
N LEU A 25 5.00 -10.30 1.29
CA LEU A 25 5.26 -9.49 0.09
C LEU A 25 4.29 -9.84 -1.03
N ALA A 26 4.06 -11.14 -1.26
CA ALA A 26 3.16 -11.62 -2.31
C ALA A 26 1.71 -11.15 -2.11
N ILE A 27 1.19 -11.22 -0.87
CA ILE A 27 -0.20 -10.79 -0.60
C ILE A 27 -0.36 -9.28 -0.70
N GLU A 28 0.63 -8.51 -0.23
CA GLU A 28 0.60 -7.05 -0.33
C GLU A 28 0.61 -6.59 -1.79
N GLU A 29 1.44 -7.24 -2.63
CA GLU A 29 1.50 -6.94 -4.05
C GLU A 29 0.20 -7.32 -4.77
N ALA A 30 -0.35 -8.51 -4.49
CA ALA A 30 -1.61 -8.95 -5.09
C ALA A 30 -2.79 -8.03 -4.70
N ALA A 31 -2.90 -7.68 -3.43
CA ALA A 31 -3.94 -6.78 -2.94
C ALA A 31 -3.81 -5.38 -3.54
N ARG A 32 -2.60 -4.81 -3.57
CA ARG A 32 -2.34 -3.50 -4.19
C ARG A 32 -2.69 -3.49 -5.67
N ASN A 33 -2.28 -4.52 -6.42
CA ASN A 33 -2.59 -4.61 -7.85
C ASN A 33 -4.10 -4.64 -8.11
N LEU A 34 -4.86 -5.36 -7.30
CA LEU A 34 -6.32 -5.39 -7.40
C LEU A 34 -6.95 -4.02 -7.09
N VAL A 35 -6.47 -3.36 -6.05
CA VAL A 35 -6.89 -2.00 -5.65
C VAL A 35 -6.60 -0.98 -6.74
N LEU A 36 -5.40 -0.99 -7.31
CA LEU A 36 -5.02 -0.07 -8.38
C LEU A 36 -5.90 -0.26 -9.62
N LYS A 37 -6.21 -1.51 -9.99
CA LYS A 37 -7.17 -1.82 -11.07
C LYS A 37 -8.57 -1.31 -10.76
N ALA A 38 -9.04 -1.46 -9.52
CA ALA A 38 -10.34 -0.92 -9.11
C ALA A 38 -10.35 0.62 -9.18
N ARG A 39 -9.28 1.29 -8.74
CA ARG A 39 -9.10 2.75 -8.84
C ARG A 39 -9.12 3.24 -10.30
N GLU A 40 -8.50 2.51 -11.21
CA GLU A 40 -8.53 2.79 -12.66
C GLU A 40 -9.96 2.71 -13.24
N LYS A 41 -10.82 1.87 -12.66
CA LYS A 41 -12.24 1.74 -13.03
C LYS A 41 -13.17 2.72 -12.28
N GLY A 42 -12.62 3.74 -11.60
CA GLY A 42 -13.41 4.76 -10.92
C GLY A 42 -13.87 4.38 -9.51
N TRP A 43 -13.18 3.46 -8.84
CA TRP A 43 -13.45 3.17 -7.43
C TRP A 43 -12.98 4.32 -6.53
N GLU A 44 -13.95 4.95 -5.86
CA GLU A 44 -13.74 6.14 -5.04
C GLU A 44 -14.11 5.90 -3.57
N GLY A 45 -13.63 6.81 -2.73
CA GLY A 45 -13.77 6.81 -1.28
C GLY A 45 -12.93 7.96 -0.69
N PRO A 46 -12.74 8.00 0.64
CA PRO A 46 -13.38 7.15 1.65
C PRO A 46 -14.87 7.51 1.89
N PRO A 47 -15.68 6.56 2.42
CA PRO A 47 -15.34 5.16 2.67
C PRO A 47 -15.29 4.34 1.36
N PHE A 48 -14.25 3.51 1.21
CA PHE A 48 -14.09 2.65 0.04
C PHE A 48 -14.99 1.41 0.16
N ASN A 49 -15.96 1.27 -0.74
CA ASN A 49 -16.92 0.15 -0.67
C ASN A 49 -16.34 -1.13 -1.31
N PRO A 50 -16.10 -2.22 -0.54
CA PRO A 50 -15.53 -3.46 -1.07
C PRO A 50 -16.45 -4.17 -2.09
N LEU A 51 -17.75 -3.87 -2.13
CA LEU A 51 -18.66 -4.42 -3.13
C LEU A 51 -18.26 -4.05 -4.57
N ARG A 52 -17.55 -2.95 -4.77
CA ARG A 52 -17.02 -2.58 -6.10
C ARG A 52 -15.91 -3.51 -6.58
N ILE A 53 -15.10 -4.03 -5.65
CA ILE A 53 -14.12 -5.07 -5.98
C ILE A 53 -14.84 -6.38 -6.28
N ALA A 54 -15.86 -6.75 -5.50
CA ALA A 54 -16.67 -7.94 -5.77
C ALA A 54 -17.33 -7.89 -7.15
N GLU A 55 -17.99 -6.77 -7.51
CA GLU A 55 -18.55 -6.54 -8.86
C GLU A 55 -17.48 -6.68 -9.95
N MET A 56 -16.30 -6.08 -9.75
CA MET A 56 -15.20 -6.13 -10.71
C MET A 56 -14.68 -7.56 -10.94
N LEU A 57 -14.77 -8.40 -9.91
CA LEU A 57 -14.36 -9.81 -9.93
C LEU A 57 -15.54 -10.75 -10.27
N GLU A 58 -16.70 -10.21 -10.62
CA GLU A 58 -17.93 -10.98 -10.94
C GLU A 58 -18.36 -11.92 -9.79
N VAL A 59 -18.13 -11.49 -8.55
CA VAL A 59 -18.49 -12.22 -7.34
C VAL A 59 -19.91 -11.87 -6.93
N GLN A 60 -20.76 -12.87 -6.75
CA GLN A 60 -22.11 -12.67 -6.21
C GLN A 60 -22.04 -12.34 -4.73
N VAL A 61 -22.78 -11.33 -4.26
CA VAL A 61 -22.79 -10.96 -2.84
C VAL A 61 -24.23 -10.96 -2.32
N GLU A 62 -24.51 -11.81 -1.35
CA GLU A 62 -25.86 -12.04 -0.81
C GLU A 62 -25.89 -11.90 0.72
N ALA A 63 -26.97 -11.33 1.24
CA ALA A 63 -27.22 -11.30 2.67
C ALA A 63 -27.74 -12.66 3.17
N ASN A 64 -27.09 -13.22 4.18
CA ASN A 64 -27.48 -14.46 4.84
C ASN A 64 -27.30 -14.29 6.37
N SER A 65 -28.40 -14.20 7.12
CA SER A 65 -28.30 -14.02 8.58
C SER A 65 -27.90 -15.27 9.36
N SER A 66 -27.76 -16.41 8.69
CA SER A 66 -27.37 -17.69 9.31
C SER A 66 -25.86 -17.86 9.42
N VAL A 67 -25.05 -17.04 8.71
CA VAL A 67 -23.60 -17.04 8.86
C VAL A 67 -23.17 -16.12 10.01
N ALA A 68 -22.05 -16.40 10.67
CA ALA A 68 -21.58 -15.59 11.80
C ALA A 68 -21.19 -14.17 11.36
N ASP A 69 -20.32 -14.06 10.35
CA ASP A 69 -19.84 -12.80 9.79
C ASP A 69 -19.98 -12.77 8.26
N ALA A 70 -19.16 -13.54 7.55
CA ALA A 70 -19.27 -13.80 6.13
C ALA A 70 -18.63 -15.16 5.80
N ARG A 71 -18.89 -15.67 4.59
CA ARG A 71 -18.20 -16.83 4.02
C ARG A 71 -18.15 -16.74 2.50
N LEU A 72 -17.07 -17.26 1.92
CA LEU A 72 -16.93 -17.51 0.50
C LEU A 72 -17.37 -18.95 0.15
N VAL A 73 -18.19 -19.11 -0.88
CA VAL A 73 -18.68 -20.39 -1.39
C VAL A 73 -18.47 -20.47 -2.89
N ALA A 74 -18.01 -21.62 -3.39
CA ALA A 74 -17.98 -21.91 -4.81
C ALA A 74 -19.35 -22.41 -5.29
N THR A 75 -19.88 -21.83 -6.37
CA THR A 75 -21.15 -22.22 -7.00
C THR A 75 -20.92 -22.58 -8.47
N GLU A 76 -21.91 -23.20 -9.12
CA GLU A 76 -21.88 -23.45 -10.57
C GLU A 76 -21.70 -22.16 -11.39
N SER A 77 -22.17 -21.04 -10.85
CA SER A 77 -22.12 -19.71 -11.49
C SER A 77 -20.90 -18.88 -11.11
N GLY A 78 -19.94 -19.45 -10.37
CA GLY A 78 -18.74 -18.78 -9.90
C GLY A 78 -18.73 -18.52 -8.37
N PRO A 79 -17.84 -17.64 -7.89
CA PRO A 79 -17.71 -17.33 -6.46
C PRO A 79 -18.93 -16.57 -5.92
N LYS A 80 -19.36 -16.93 -4.71
CA LYS A 80 -20.43 -16.25 -3.97
C LYS A 80 -20.01 -15.94 -2.54
N ILE A 81 -20.19 -14.70 -2.12
CA ILE A 81 -19.98 -14.23 -0.75
C ILE A 81 -21.34 -14.10 -0.07
N GLU A 82 -21.52 -14.80 1.04
CA GLU A 82 -22.68 -14.65 1.91
C GLU A 82 -22.26 -13.90 3.17
N PHE A 83 -22.93 -12.80 3.52
CA PHE A 83 -22.60 -12.00 4.70
C PHE A 83 -23.77 -11.84 5.65
N ASN A 84 -23.49 -11.70 6.95
CA ASN A 84 -24.50 -11.47 7.97
C ASN A 84 -24.87 -9.98 8.05
N PRO A 85 -26.07 -9.56 7.60
CA PRO A 85 -26.47 -8.16 7.62
C PRO A 85 -26.75 -7.62 9.03
N LYS A 86 -26.80 -8.48 10.06
CA LYS A 86 -27.04 -8.07 11.45
C LYS A 86 -25.77 -7.57 12.15
N GLN A 87 -24.60 -7.78 11.56
CA GLN A 87 -23.34 -7.28 12.10
C GLN A 87 -23.25 -5.75 11.94
N PRO A 88 -22.49 -5.05 12.80
CA PRO A 88 -22.20 -3.63 12.60
C PRO A 88 -21.62 -3.37 11.21
N ARG A 89 -21.94 -2.22 10.62
CA ARG A 89 -21.54 -1.86 9.25
C ARG A 89 -20.03 -2.02 8.99
N GLU A 90 -19.17 -1.52 9.89
CA GLU A 90 -17.72 -1.66 9.78
C GLU A 90 -17.27 -3.14 9.73
N ARG A 91 -17.97 -4.01 10.47
CA ARG A 91 -17.72 -5.47 10.51
C ARG A 91 -18.19 -6.15 9.24
N VAL A 92 -19.36 -5.77 8.71
CA VAL A 92 -19.86 -6.28 7.42
C VAL A 92 -18.89 -5.95 6.30
N ARG A 93 -18.47 -4.68 6.20
CA ARG A 93 -17.52 -4.23 5.17
C ARG A 93 -16.20 -4.98 5.24
N PHE A 94 -15.61 -5.09 6.43
CA PHE A 94 -14.35 -5.82 6.59
C PHE A 94 -14.50 -7.31 6.29
N SER A 95 -15.61 -7.94 6.68
CA SER A 95 -15.84 -9.36 6.43
C SER A 95 -16.01 -9.64 4.93
N ILE A 96 -16.74 -8.81 4.18
CA ILE A 96 -16.81 -8.91 2.72
C ILE A 96 -15.43 -8.74 2.09
N ALA A 97 -14.65 -7.74 2.53
CA ALA A 97 -13.28 -7.55 2.05
C ALA A 97 -12.36 -8.75 2.35
N HIS A 98 -12.54 -9.38 3.50
CA HIS A 98 -11.83 -10.59 3.88
C HIS A 98 -12.19 -11.78 2.96
N GLU A 99 -13.47 -11.98 2.66
CA GLU A 99 -13.87 -13.03 1.71
C GLU A 99 -13.36 -12.76 0.28
N ILE A 100 -13.29 -11.48 -0.14
CA ILE A 100 -12.63 -11.10 -1.40
C ILE A 100 -11.15 -11.46 -1.37
N ALA A 101 -10.46 -11.30 -0.23
CA ALA A 101 -9.05 -11.66 -0.11
C ALA A 101 -8.80 -13.16 -0.28
N HIS A 102 -9.75 -14.02 0.12
CA HIS A 102 -9.63 -15.46 -0.13
C HIS A 102 -9.55 -15.82 -1.61
N LEU A 103 -10.13 -15.01 -2.50
CA LEU A 103 -10.06 -15.22 -3.96
C LEU A 103 -8.65 -14.99 -4.54
N LEU A 104 -7.74 -14.37 -3.78
CA LEU A 104 -6.34 -14.21 -4.21
C LEU A 104 -5.58 -15.55 -4.18
N PHE A 105 -6.06 -16.54 -3.43
CA PHE A 105 -5.42 -17.84 -3.30
C PHE A 105 -5.95 -18.80 -4.37
N PRO A 106 -5.08 -19.58 -5.02
CA PRO A 106 -5.46 -20.39 -6.19
C PRO A 106 -6.47 -21.50 -5.89
N ASP A 107 -6.46 -22.01 -4.66
CA ASP A 107 -7.27 -23.12 -4.15
C ASP A 107 -8.59 -22.66 -3.50
N TRP A 108 -9.03 -21.42 -3.75
CA TRP A 108 -10.24 -20.86 -3.13
C TRP A 108 -11.52 -21.68 -3.40
N SER A 109 -11.58 -22.42 -4.50
CA SER A 109 -12.74 -23.22 -4.93
C SER A 109 -12.72 -24.66 -4.43
N GLU A 110 -11.59 -25.14 -3.87
CA GLU A 110 -11.40 -26.56 -3.52
C GLU A 110 -12.02 -26.93 -2.16
N GLN A 111 -12.31 -25.94 -1.30
CA GLN A 111 -12.93 -26.14 0.00
C GLN A 111 -13.90 -24.99 0.32
N ILE A 112 -14.99 -25.29 1.02
CA ILE A 112 -15.85 -24.24 1.62
C ILE A 112 -15.06 -23.62 2.78
N ARG A 113 -14.41 -22.48 2.52
CA ARG A 113 -13.68 -21.72 3.53
C ARG A 113 -14.66 -21.01 4.43
N ASN A 114 -15.05 -21.68 5.51
CA ASN A 114 -15.79 -21.06 6.59
C ASN A 114 -14.80 -20.39 7.54
N ARG A 115 -15.12 -19.18 8.00
CA ARG A 115 -14.53 -18.59 9.21
C ARG A 115 -14.83 -19.52 10.41
N GLY A 116 -13.99 -20.53 10.64
CA GLY A 116 -14.13 -21.54 11.70
C GLY A 116 -14.37 -23.02 11.30
N GLY A 117 -13.99 -23.48 10.09
CA GLY A 117 -13.99 -24.91 9.71
C GLY A 117 -12.90 -25.77 10.41
N ASP A 118 -12.77 -27.06 10.07
CA ASP A 118 -11.82 -28.02 10.67
C ASP A 118 -10.39 -27.48 10.63
N LYS A 119 -9.92 -26.99 11.78
CA LYS A 119 -8.74 -26.12 11.87
C LYS A 119 -7.46 -26.91 11.78
N THR A 120 -6.63 -26.65 10.78
CA THR A 120 -5.22 -27.01 10.90
C THR A 120 -4.53 -26.02 11.84
N PRO A 121 -3.48 -26.43 12.58
CA PRO A 121 -2.75 -25.54 13.48
C PRO A 121 -2.14 -24.30 12.81
N ASP A 122 -2.06 -24.26 11.47
CA ASP A 122 -1.46 -23.20 10.68
C ASP A 122 -2.45 -22.33 9.90
N ASP A 123 -3.77 -22.51 10.06
CA ASP A 123 -4.81 -21.66 9.43
C ASP A 123 -4.68 -20.18 9.78
N TRP A 124 -4.09 -19.85 10.93
CA TRP A 124 -3.81 -18.46 11.31
C TRP A 124 -2.92 -17.75 10.29
N GLN A 125 -2.06 -18.49 9.55
CA GLN A 125 -1.20 -17.93 8.50
C GLN A 125 -2.05 -17.40 7.34
N LEU A 126 -3.05 -18.17 6.90
CA LEU A 126 -3.98 -17.78 5.85
C LEU A 126 -4.85 -16.60 6.31
N GLU A 127 -5.44 -16.70 7.49
CA GLU A 127 -6.27 -15.65 8.10
C GLU A 127 -5.53 -14.32 8.25
N MET A 128 -4.25 -14.37 8.64
CA MET A 128 -3.40 -13.18 8.75
C MET A 128 -3.20 -12.51 7.38
N LEU A 129 -2.87 -13.27 6.33
CA LEU A 129 -2.69 -12.72 4.98
C LEU A 129 -4.00 -12.15 4.43
N CYS A 130 -5.13 -12.83 4.64
CA CYS A 130 -6.46 -12.31 4.28
C CYS A 130 -6.79 -11.00 5.01
N ASN A 131 -6.45 -10.87 6.29
CA ASN A 131 -6.65 -9.62 7.03
C ASN A 131 -5.79 -8.47 6.51
N LEU A 132 -4.56 -8.74 6.07
CA LEU A 132 -3.69 -7.73 5.44
C LEU A 132 -4.28 -7.25 4.10
N ALA A 133 -4.69 -8.17 3.24
CA ALA A 133 -5.34 -7.83 1.97
C ALA A 133 -6.66 -7.09 2.18
N ALA A 134 -7.51 -7.57 3.09
CA ALA A 134 -8.78 -6.92 3.44
C ALA A 134 -8.58 -5.49 3.94
N SER A 135 -7.52 -5.25 4.72
CA SER A 135 -7.15 -3.92 5.20
C SER A 135 -6.84 -2.96 4.03
N GLU A 136 -6.10 -3.43 3.02
CA GLU A 136 -5.84 -2.67 1.79
C GLU A 136 -7.12 -2.44 0.98
N PHE A 137 -8.08 -3.37 0.98
CA PHE A 137 -9.36 -3.21 0.26
C PHE A 137 -10.34 -2.24 0.93
N VAL A 138 -10.30 -2.08 2.25
CA VAL A 138 -11.17 -1.12 2.95
C VAL A 138 -10.53 0.25 3.11
N LEU A 139 -9.19 0.31 3.08
CA LEU A 139 -8.41 1.54 3.22
C LEU A 139 -7.18 1.53 2.29
N PRO A 140 -7.38 1.67 0.97
CA PRO A 140 -6.35 1.47 -0.05
C PRO A 140 -5.29 2.57 -0.11
N ILE A 141 -4.21 2.33 -0.85
CA ILE A 141 -3.31 3.38 -1.38
C ILE A 141 -4.06 4.65 -1.85
N GLY A 142 -3.56 5.83 -1.47
CA GLY A 142 -4.19 7.14 -1.69
C GLY A 142 -5.33 7.51 -0.75
N SER A 143 -5.76 6.64 0.18
CA SER A 143 -6.93 6.90 1.05
C SER A 143 -6.71 7.85 2.22
N LEU A 144 -5.45 8.02 2.66
CA LEU A 144 -5.05 8.90 3.76
C LEU A 144 -3.99 9.87 3.24
N SER A 145 -4.07 11.13 3.65
CA SER A 145 -3.00 12.08 3.40
C SER A 145 -1.84 11.85 4.37
N ALA A 146 -0.60 11.88 3.87
CA ALA A 146 0.58 11.74 4.69
C ALA A 146 0.59 12.79 5.82
N THR A 147 0.55 12.34 7.07
CA THR A 147 0.63 13.22 8.25
C THR A 147 2.06 13.29 8.78
N SER A 148 2.46 14.49 9.20
CA SER A 148 3.76 14.72 9.86
C SER A 148 3.66 14.65 11.39
N ASN A 149 2.44 14.63 11.94
CA ASN A 149 2.21 14.52 13.37
C ASN A 149 1.15 13.45 13.64
N ILE A 150 1.56 12.38 14.31
CA ILE A 150 0.70 11.25 14.65
C ILE A 150 0.12 11.48 16.05
N PRO A 151 -1.20 11.72 16.20
CA PRO A 151 -1.79 11.94 17.52
C PRO A 151 -1.78 10.66 18.37
N PRO A 152 -2.09 10.74 19.68
CA PRO A 152 -2.19 9.57 20.56
C PRO A 152 -3.24 8.56 20.07
N ILE A 153 -3.08 7.28 20.46
CA ILE A 153 -3.88 6.17 19.94
C ILE A 153 -5.38 6.35 20.17
N GLU A 154 -5.82 7.01 21.25
CA GLU A 154 -7.23 7.27 21.52
C GLU A 154 -7.85 8.24 20.51
N ALA A 155 -7.07 9.22 20.04
CA ALA A 155 -7.49 10.12 18.98
C ALA A 155 -7.52 9.40 17.63
N LEU A 156 -6.53 8.54 17.36
CA LEU A 156 -6.53 7.67 16.17
C LEU A 156 -7.77 6.75 16.13
N MET A 157 -8.17 6.20 17.29
CA MET A 157 -9.37 5.36 17.40
C MET A 157 -10.67 6.13 17.18
N ARG A 158 -10.69 7.45 17.37
CA ARG A 158 -11.81 8.31 16.96
C ARG A 158 -11.75 8.59 15.45
N GLN A 159 -10.59 8.98 14.93
CA GLN A 159 -10.39 9.30 13.51
C GLN A 159 -10.73 8.12 12.60
N ARG A 160 -10.37 6.88 12.96
CA ARG A 160 -10.67 5.69 12.12
C ARG A 160 -12.16 5.54 11.78
N ARG A 161 -13.05 6.07 12.64
CA ARG A 161 -14.50 5.97 12.43
C ARG A 161 -14.97 6.79 11.24
N GLU A 162 -14.25 7.84 10.87
CA GLU A 162 -14.53 8.66 9.68
C GLU A 162 -14.31 7.88 8.37
N TYR A 163 -13.45 6.86 8.42
CA TYR A 163 -13.15 5.97 7.30
C TYR A 163 -14.00 4.68 7.33
N ASP A 164 -14.73 4.43 8.43
CA ASP A 164 -15.59 3.26 8.65
C ASP A 164 -14.81 1.94 8.49
N VAL A 165 -13.62 1.86 9.13
CA VAL A 165 -12.69 0.72 9.08
C VAL A 165 -12.23 0.26 10.47
N SER A 166 -11.67 -0.95 10.55
CA SER A 166 -11.13 -1.52 11.78
C SER A 166 -9.88 -0.77 12.29
N ALA A 167 -9.56 -0.93 13.58
CA ALA A 167 -8.35 -0.35 14.16
C ALA A 167 -7.07 -0.89 13.50
N GLU A 168 -7.03 -2.18 13.20
CA GLU A 168 -5.92 -2.85 12.52
C GLU A 168 -5.68 -2.24 11.12
N ALA A 169 -6.71 -2.16 10.28
CA ALA A 169 -6.60 -1.60 8.93
C ALA A 169 -6.15 -0.13 8.95
N PHE A 170 -6.73 0.66 9.86
CA PHE A 170 -6.38 2.07 10.01
C PHE A 170 -4.91 2.27 10.43
N LEU A 171 -4.45 1.53 11.45
CA LEU A 171 -3.09 1.66 11.96
C LEU A 171 -2.06 1.19 10.94
N ILE A 172 -2.28 0.06 10.26
CA ILE A 172 -1.40 -0.42 9.18
C ILE A 172 -1.24 0.65 8.11
N ARG A 173 -2.36 1.26 7.70
CA ARG A 173 -2.35 2.31 6.69
C ARG A 173 -1.60 3.55 7.16
N LEU A 174 -1.83 3.95 8.41
CA LEU A 174 -1.15 5.07 9.06
C LEU A 174 0.37 4.88 9.06
N ALA A 175 0.87 3.68 9.38
CA ALA A 175 2.31 3.39 9.25
C ALA A 175 2.80 3.61 7.83
N LYS A 176 2.12 3.02 6.83
CA LYS A 176 2.56 3.07 5.42
C LYS A 176 2.69 4.50 4.86
N ILE A 177 1.93 5.46 5.39
CA ILE A 177 1.89 6.86 4.91
C ILE A 177 2.51 7.89 5.88
N SER A 178 2.94 7.47 7.08
CA SER A 178 3.47 8.38 8.08
C SER A 178 4.84 8.92 7.69
N LYS A 179 5.04 10.23 7.81
CA LYS A 179 6.37 10.86 7.69
C LYS A 179 7.15 10.79 9.00
N GLN A 180 6.46 10.62 10.13
CA GLN A 180 7.07 10.36 11.43
C GLN A 180 7.56 8.91 11.50
N PRO A 181 8.73 8.63 12.11
CA PRO A 181 9.23 7.27 12.28
C PRO A 181 8.37 6.54 13.32
N ILE A 182 7.45 5.71 12.83
CA ILE A 182 6.53 4.90 13.63
C ILE A 182 6.53 3.46 13.15
N GLY A 183 6.14 2.55 14.03
CA GLY A 183 5.90 1.14 13.71
C GLY A 183 4.59 0.66 14.27
N ILE A 184 3.93 -0.27 13.58
CA ILE A 184 2.70 -0.91 14.01
C ILE A 184 2.96 -2.40 14.09
N PHE A 185 2.86 -2.99 15.28
CA PHE A 185 2.79 -4.45 15.40
C PHE A 185 1.36 -4.90 15.67
N VAL A 186 1.05 -6.11 15.24
CA VAL A 186 -0.11 -6.86 15.72
C VAL A 186 0.38 -8.12 16.40
N SER A 187 -0.19 -8.42 17.56
CA SER A 187 0.18 -9.57 18.38
C SER A 187 -1.04 -10.38 18.79
N SER A 188 -0.84 -11.69 18.87
CA SER A 188 -1.87 -12.65 19.24
C SER A 188 -1.52 -13.42 20.51
N PRO A 189 -2.53 -13.73 21.34
CA PRO A 189 -2.33 -14.51 22.54
C PRO A 189 -2.28 -16.01 22.24
N THR A 190 -1.42 -16.70 22.97
CA THR A 190 -1.46 -18.15 23.18
C THR A 190 -1.62 -18.41 24.67
N VAL A 191 -2.28 -19.50 25.03
CA VAL A 191 -2.51 -19.88 26.43
C VAL A 191 -1.80 -21.20 26.65
N SER A 192 -0.83 -21.23 27.56
CA SER A 192 -0.16 -22.46 27.96
C SER A 192 -1.08 -23.32 28.84
N GLU A 193 -0.73 -24.60 29.01
CA GLU A 193 -1.52 -25.57 29.79
C GLU A 193 -1.82 -25.11 31.23
N ASN A 194 -0.93 -24.31 31.81
CA ASN A 194 -1.09 -23.71 33.15
C ASN A 194 -2.01 -22.47 33.18
N GLY A 195 -2.67 -22.13 32.07
CA GLY A 195 -3.55 -20.98 31.94
C GLY A 195 -2.84 -19.63 31.79
N ARG A 196 -1.49 -19.61 31.73
CA ARG A 196 -0.74 -18.37 31.49
C ARG A 196 -0.88 -17.96 30.03
N ARG A 197 -1.14 -16.68 29.84
CA ARG A 197 -1.24 -16.08 28.51
C ARG A 197 0.14 -15.60 28.08
N HIS A 198 0.49 -15.81 26.82
CA HIS A 198 1.72 -15.33 26.20
C HIS A 198 1.38 -14.68 24.87
N TYR A 199 1.90 -13.48 24.62
CA TYR A 199 1.71 -12.79 23.34
C TYR A 199 2.91 -12.99 22.42
N LYS A 200 2.61 -13.17 21.14
CA LYS A 200 3.60 -13.23 20.06
C LYS A 200 3.22 -12.20 19.01
N ILE A 201 4.20 -11.50 18.46
CA ILE A 201 3.98 -10.58 17.33
C ILE A 201 3.71 -11.42 16.07
N ASP A 202 2.55 -11.21 15.47
CA ASP A 202 2.17 -11.85 14.20
C ASP A 202 2.94 -11.19 13.05
N TYR A 203 2.87 -9.86 12.99
CA TYR A 203 3.57 -9.05 11.98
C TYR A 203 3.85 -7.63 12.48
N PHE A 204 4.77 -6.95 11.79
CA PHE A 204 5.15 -5.56 12.04
C PHE A 204 5.23 -4.76 10.73
N VAL A 205 4.63 -3.57 10.71
CA VAL A 205 4.61 -2.64 9.58
C VAL A 205 5.22 -1.32 10.04
N SER A 206 6.32 -0.92 9.41
CA SER A 206 7.00 0.33 9.73
C SER A 206 6.62 1.45 8.76
N SER A 207 6.72 2.70 9.23
CA SER A 207 6.73 3.83 8.32
C SER A 207 8.01 3.86 7.48
N PRO A 208 8.02 4.58 6.34
CA PRO A 208 9.20 4.67 5.50
C PRO A 208 10.42 5.22 6.26
N THR A 209 10.20 6.17 7.17
CA THR A 209 11.24 6.84 7.96
C THR A 209 11.68 6.10 9.22
N ALA A 210 10.96 5.03 9.61
CA ALA A 210 11.28 4.25 10.80
C ALA A 210 12.44 3.27 10.58
N PRO A 211 13.17 2.89 11.65
CA PRO A 211 14.20 1.87 11.57
C PRO A 211 13.65 0.52 11.06
N ARG A 212 14.40 -0.13 10.16
CA ARG A 212 14.10 -1.49 9.72
C ARG A 212 14.44 -2.50 10.83
N ILE A 213 13.43 -2.84 11.63
CA ILE A 213 13.53 -3.83 12.72
C ILE A 213 12.62 -5.01 12.40
N ARG A 214 13.09 -6.22 12.71
CA ARG A 214 12.31 -7.45 12.55
C ARG A 214 11.73 -7.85 13.90
N LEU A 215 10.43 -7.67 14.06
CA LEU A 215 9.70 -8.03 15.29
C LEU A 215 8.74 -9.20 15.09
N SER A 216 8.40 -9.56 13.84
CA SER A 216 7.51 -10.70 13.56
C SER A 216 8.05 -11.97 14.20
N GLY A 217 7.17 -12.69 14.90
CA GLY A 217 7.51 -13.92 15.62
C GLY A 217 8.11 -13.72 17.02
N LEU A 218 8.42 -12.49 17.44
CA LEU A 218 8.94 -12.20 18.77
C LEU A 218 7.89 -12.50 19.85
N ALA A 219 8.28 -13.25 20.88
CA ALA A 219 7.49 -13.40 22.10
C ALA A 219 7.66 -12.15 22.97
N LEU A 220 6.54 -11.61 23.45
CA LEU A 220 6.56 -10.39 24.27
C LEU A 220 6.88 -10.71 25.74
N PRO A 221 7.60 -9.81 26.45
CA PRO A 221 7.80 -9.92 27.89
C PRO A 221 6.46 -9.88 28.64
N ASP A 222 6.35 -10.62 29.75
CA ASP A 222 5.09 -10.77 30.48
C ASP A 222 4.63 -9.50 31.20
N GLU A 223 5.55 -8.56 31.41
CA GLU A 223 5.30 -7.23 31.96
C GLU A 223 4.87 -6.19 30.89
N SER A 224 4.86 -6.56 29.61
CA SER A 224 4.52 -5.63 28.53
C SER A 224 3.09 -5.11 28.65
N ILE A 225 2.90 -3.84 28.28
CA ILE A 225 1.64 -3.11 28.19
C ILE A 225 0.57 -3.86 27.38
N VAL A 226 0.99 -4.70 26.42
CA VAL A 226 0.10 -5.56 25.63
C VAL A 226 -0.81 -6.42 26.52
N TYR A 227 -0.32 -6.89 27.66
CA TYR A 227 -1.08 -7.73 28.58
C TYR A 227 -2.22 -6.96 29.29
N ARG A 228 -2.18 -5.62 29.30
CA ARG A 228 -3.22 -4.78 29.92
C ARG A 228 -4.42 -4.55 29.01
N CYS A 229 -4.27 -4.72 27.70
CA CYS A 229 -5.37 -4.62 26.73
C CYS A 229 -6.30 -5.84 26.82
N THR A 230 -7.20 -5.86 27.80
CA THR A 230 -8.07 -7.01 28.12
C THR A 230 -9.37 -7.09 27.32
N ALA A 231 -9.75 -6.03 26.59
CA ALA A 231 -11.00 -5.96 25.83
C ALA A 231 -10.82 -5.24 24.49
N ILE A 232 -11.73 -5.49 23.55
CA ILE A 232 -11.75 -4.82 22.25
C ILE A 232 -11.91 -3.31 22.45
N GLY A 233 -11.01 -2.53 21.86
CA GLY A 233 -10.99 -1.07 21.98
C GLY A 233 -10.35 -0.52 23.25
N HIS A 234 -9.90 -1.39 24.19
CA HIS A 234 -9.14 -0.96 25.35
C HIS A 234 -7.77 -0.42 24.91
N THR A 235 -7.50 0.86 25.17
CA THR A 235 -6.23 1.52 24.89
C THR A 235 -5.38 1.69 26.16
N ASP A 236 -4.07 1.51 26.05
CA ASP A 236 -3.12 1.83 27.13
C ASP A 236 -1.77 2.25 26.53
N ARG A 237 -0.86 2.82 27.33
CA ARG A 237 0.47 3.25 26.89
C ARG A 237 1.54 3.03 27.94
N ALA A 238 2.74 2.72 27.49
CA ALA A 238 3.92 2.58 28.34
C ALA A 238 5.19 3.00 27.59
N VAL A 239 6.28 3.14 28.35
CA VAL A 239 7.63 3.23 27.80
C VAL A 239 8.33 1.91 28.08
N GLU A 240 8.72 1.19 27.03
CA GLU A 240 9.28 -0.16 27.13
C GLU A 240 10.60 -0.27 26.35
N ARG A 241 11.40 -1.31 26.63
CA ARG A 241 12.77 -1.47 26.07
C ARG A 241 12.97 -2.77 25.29
N TRP A 242 11.88 -3.47 24.92
CA TRP A 242 11.99 -4.72 24.17
C TRP A 242 11.90 -4.51 22.65
N VAL A 243 11.35 -3.38 22.18
CA VAL A 243 11.34 -3.02 20.75
C VAL A 243 12.74 -2.57 20.33
N THR A 244 13.29 -1.65 21.11
CA THR A 244 14.65 -1.14 20.99
C THR A 244 15.27 -1.19 22.38
N ASP A 245 16.59 -1.37 22.48
CA ASP A 245 17.28 -1.38 23.78
C ASP A 245 17.22 -0.02 24.52
N THR A 246 16.59 1.00 23.90
CA THR A 246 16.33 2.32 24.49
C THR A 246 14.86 2.49 24.89
N PRO A 247 14.55 3.39 25.86
CA PRO A 247 13.18 3.67 26.26
C PRO A 247 12.33 4.10 25.06
N THR A 248 11.37 3.28 24.65
CA THR A 248 10.55 3.50 23.46
C THR A 248 9.09 3.63 23.87
N GLN A 249 8.40 4.67 23.39
CA GLN A 249 6.97 4.83 23.66
C GLN A 249 6.14 3.83 22.84
N ILE A 250 5.29 3.06 23.53
CA ILE A 250 4.38 2.08 22.95
C ILE A 250 2.95 2.41 23.40
N GLU A 251 2.04 2.53 22.44
CA GLU A 251 0.60 2.73 22.67
C GLU A 251 -0.17 1.56 22.08
N CYS A 252 -1.03 0.90 22.85
CA CYS A 252 -1.72 -0.31 22.44
C CYS A 252 -3.23 -0.12 22.35
N VAL A 253 -3.88 -0.95 21.53
CA VAL A 253 -5.34 -1.10 21.47
C VAL A 253 -5.73 -2.56 21.29
N GLY A 254 -6.71 -3.03 22.08
CA GLY A 254 -7.29 -4.36 21.92
C GLY A 254 -8.08 -4.52 20.63
N LEU A 255 -7.83 -5.60 19.90
CA LEU A 255 -8.45 -5.98 18.64
C LEU A 255 -9.35 -7.22 18.80
N THR A 256 -10.14 -7.52 17.76
CA THR A 256 -10.91 -8.76 17.71
C THR A 256 -9.98 -9.99 17.72
N ALA A 257 -10.31 -10.96 18.57
CA ALA A 257 -9.62 -12.23 18.69
C ALA A 257 -9.71 -13.07 17.40
N TYR A 258 -8.74 -13.98 17.20
CA TYR A 258 -8.89 -15.04 16.21
C TYR A 258 -9.99 -16.03 16.62
N PRO A 259 -10.65 -16.70 15.66
CA PRO A 259 -11.67 -17.71 15.97
C PRO A 259 -11.16 -18.77 16.94
N GLY A 260 -11.82 -18.92 18.09
CA GLY A 260 -11.47 -19.90 19.13
C GLY A 260 -10.60 -19.35 20.28
N SER A 261 -10.07 -18.13 20.16
CA SER A 261 -9.44 -17.44 21.29
C SER A 261 -10.47 -16.62 22.07
N ILE A 262 -10.42 -16.69 23.40
CA ILE A 262 -11.19 -15.82 24.30
C ILE A 262 -10.49 -14.49 24.59
N TYR A 263 -9.19 -14.40 24.31
CA TYR A 263 -8.38 -13.21 24.56
C TYR A 263 -8.23 -12.37 23.28
N PRO A 264 -8.27 -11.03 23.39
CA PRO A 264 -8.11 -10.15 22.25
C PRO A 264 -6.68 -10.21 21.71
N ARG A 265 -6.57 -10.04 20.38
CA ARG A 265 -5.31 -9.61 19.75
C ARG A 265 -5.02 -8.17 20.15
N VAL A 266 -3.79 -7.70 20.00
CA VAL A 266 -3.43 -6.32 20.35
C VAL A 266 -2.60 -5.71 19.23
N ALA A 267 -3.02 -4.53 18.77
CA ALA A 267 -2.19 -3.67 17.94
C ALA A 267 -1.39 -2.71 18.82
N GLY A 268 -0.12 -2.53 18.53
CA GLY A 268 0.73 -1.54 19.19
C GLY A 268 1.34 -0.56 18.20
N LEU A 269 1.23 0.73 18.51
CA LEU A 269 1.93 1.84 17.88
C LEU A 269 3.22 2.10 18.65
N VAL A 270 4.34 1.90 17.96
CA VAL A 270 5.70 2.19 18.41
C VAL A 270 6.10 3.54 17.84
N ARG A 271 6.61 4.44 18.69
CA ARG A 271 7.18 5.73 18.26
C ARG A 271 8.68 5.70 18.43
N PHE A 272 9.41 5.95 17.34
CA PHE A 272 10.86 6.03 17.36
C PHE A 272 11.30 7.49 17.52
N ASP A 273 12.34 7.73 18.30
CA ASP A 273 12.88 9.08 18.52
C ASP A 273 13.79 9.54 17.37
N GLU A 274 14.41 8.61 16.63
CA GLU A 274 15.33 8.90 15.54
C GLU A 274 14.72 8.58 14.16
N VAL A 275 14.91 9.49 13.22
CA VAL A 275 14.69 9.24 11.78
C VAL A 275 15.91 8.51 11.25
N GLN A 276 15.72 7.39 10.54
CA GLN A 276 16.85 6.71 9.92
C GLN A 276 17.46 7.61 8.83
N GLU A 277 18.70 8.10 9.02
CA GLU A 277 19.35 9.12 8.16
C GLU A 277 19.39 8.76 6.66
N LYS A 278 19.29 7.48 6.32
CA LYS A 278 19.36 6.98 4.93
C LYS A 278 18.03 7.03 4.18
N HIS A 279 16.92 7.35 4.84
CA HIS A 279 15.61 7.38 4.21
C HIS A 279 15.09 8.81 4.12
N VAL A 280 15.42 9.49 3.02
CA VAL A 280 15.00 10.86 2.78
C VAL A 280 13.64 10.83 2.08
N PRO A 281 12.58 11.40 2.69
CA PRO A 281 11.25 11.42 2.06
C PRO A 281 11.27 12.18 0.73
N ILE A 282 10.24 11.98 -0.09
CA ILE A 282 10.05 12.71 -1.34
C ILE A 282 10.21 14.21 -1.10
N ARG A 283 11.18 14.83 -1.77
CA ARG A 283 11.42 16.27 -1.67
C ARG A 283 10.45 17.01 -2.59
N LEU A 284 9.49 17.72 -2.01
CA LEU A 284 8.60 18.62 -2.75
C LEU A 284 9.28 20.00 -2.92
N LEU A 285 9.35 20.49 -4.16
CA LEU A 285 9.97 21.76 -4.50
C LEU A 285 9.11 22.56 -5.48
N HIS A 286 8.96 23.85 -5.25
CA HIS A 286 8.46 24.75 -6.29
C HIS A 286 9.59 25.11 -7.27
N GLY A 287 9.44 24.77 -8.55
CA GLY A 287 10.48 25.03 -9.55
C GLY A 287 10.26 24.36 -10.90
N ASP A 288 11.23 24.51 -11.81
CA ASP A 288 11.21 23.85 -13.12
C ASP A 288 11.94 22.50 -13.05
N VAL A 289 11.23 21.42 -13.35
CA VAL A 289 11.78 20.05 -13.43
C VAL A 289 12.87 19.92 -14.51
N LEU A 290 12.88 20.83 -15.50
CA LEU A 290 13.89 20.87 -16.56
C LEU A 290 15.24 21.45 -16.10
N GLU A 291 15.30 22.00 -14.88
CA GLU A 291 16.48 22.64 -14.30
C GLU A 291 16.83 22.07 -12.91
N PRO A 292 17.12 20.76 -12.81
CA PRO A 292 17.50 20.16 -11.55
C PRO A 292 18.87 20.67 -11.07
N ARG A 293 18.90 21.32 -9.89
CA ARG A 293 20.05 22.10 -9.40
C ARG A 293 21.14 21.31 -8.66
N ASN A 294 20.97 20.00 -8.47
CA ASN A 294 21.97 19.18 -7.75
C ASN A 294 23.11 18.73 -8.69
N GLY A 295 24.27 18.37 -8.15
CA GLY A 295 25.35 17.75 -8.95
C GLY A 295 25.03 16.31 -9.37
N GLY A 296 25.85 15.72 -10.25
CA GLY A 296 25.76 14.31 -10.65
C GLY A 296 24.72 14.00 -11.73
N LYS A 297 24.57 12.69 -12.03
CA LYS A 297 23.64 12.16 -13.04
C LYS A 297 22.19 12.30 -12.59
N LYS A 298 21.30 12.55 -13.53
CA LYS A 298 19.90 12.89 -13.27
C LYS A 298 18.98 12.19 -14.23
N ILE A 299 17.86 11.71 -13.72
CA ILE A 299 16.77 11.17 -14.50
C ILE A 299 15.58 12.11 -14.36
N ILE A 300 15.13 12.71 -15.48
CA ILE A 300 13.92 13.52 -15.54
C ILE A 300 12.78 12.63 -16.04
N CYS A 301 11.82 12.33 -15.18
CA CYS A 301 10.66 11.53 -15.54
C CYS A 301 9.56 12.40 -16.14
N GLN A 302 8.89 11.87 -17.17
CA GLN A 302 7.68 12.41 -17.75
C GLN A 302 6.67 11.30 -17.99
N LEU A 303 5.38 11.60 -17.80
CA LEU A 303 4.31 10.68 -18.17
C LEU A 303 3.94 10.90 -19.65
N VAL A 304 3.88 9.82 -20.41
CA VAL A 304 3.41 9.79 -21.80
C VAL A 304 2.31 8.75 -21.98
N ASN A 305 1.50 8.90 -23.04
CA ASN A 305 0.47 7.92 -23.39
C ASN A 305 0.99 6.87 -24.38
N ASP A 306 0.34 5.71 -24.41
CA ASP A 306 0.64 4.57 -25.29
C ASP A 306 0.61 4.91 -26.80
N LYS A 307 -0.15 5.92 -27.21
CA LYS A 307 -0.22 6.41 -28.60
C LYS A 307 0.88 7.40 -28.97
N ALA A 308 1.63 7.92 -28.00
CA ALA A 308 2.58 9.02 -28.22
C ALA A 308 3.84 8.54 -28.95
N VAL A 309 4.00 8.95 -30.22
CA VAL A 309 5.25 8.81 -30.99
C VAL A 309 6.14 10.05 -30.83
N LYS A 310 5.54 11.20 -30.50
CA LYS A 310 6.20 12.47 -30.19
C LYS A 310 5.66 13.05 -28.88
N TRP A 311 6.39 13.96 -28.26
CA TRP A 311 6.03 14.59 -27.00
C TRP A 311 5.21 15.86 -27.23
N GLY A 312 3.90 15.71 -27.41
CA GLY A 312 3.01 16.80 -27.79
C GLY A 312 2.30 17.56 -26.65
N GLY A 313 2.29 17.03 -25.43
CA GLY A 313 1.43 17.51 -24.34
C GLY A 313 2.17 17.94 -23.07
N GLY A 314 1.62 18.92 -22.35
CA GLY A 314 2.05 19.29 -20.99
C GLY A 314 3.55 19.53 -20.82
N VAL A 315 4.13 18.91 -19.79
CA VAL A 315 5.58 18.96 -19.52
C VAL A 315 6.39 18.31 -20.64
N ALA A 316 5.86 17.25 -21.27
CA ALA A 316 6.56 16.55 -22.33
C ALA A 316 6.87 17.44 -23.54
N ARG A 317 5.93 18.33 -23.90
CA ARG A 317 6.16 19.34 -24.94
C ARG A 317 7.31 20.30 -24.60
N LYS A 318 7.44 20.67 -23.32
CA LYS A 318 8.56 21.53 -22.87
C LYS A 318 9.89 20.78 -22.91
N ILE A 319 9.88 19.49 -22.55
CA ILE A 319 11.05 18.60 -22.66
C ILE A 319 11.49 18.49 -24.13
N ALA A 320 10.57 18.21 -25.08
CA ALA A 320 10.90 18.13 -26.51
C ALA A 320 11.55 19.41 -27.04
N LYS A 321 11.01 20.58 -26.65
CA LYS A 321 11.59 21.86 -27.06
C LYS A 321 13.01 22.07 -26.54
N ARG A 322 13.31 21.59 -25.33
CA ARG A 322 14.63 21.76 -24.69
C ARG A 322 15.64 20.67 -25.09
N PHE A 323 15.17 19.45 -25.34
CA PHE A 323 15.99 18.27 -25.63
C PHE A 323 15.45 17.54 -26.88
N PRO A 324 15.57 18.14 -28.08
CA PRO A 324 15.04 17.56 -29.32
C PRO A 324 15.66 16.20 -29.66
N ASP A 325 16.97 16.04 -29.46
CA ASP A 325 17.67 14.77 -29.73
C ASP A 325 17.15 13.61 -28.86
N ALA A 326 16.75 13.93 -27.62
CA ALA A 326 16.15 12.94 -26.72
C ALA A 326 14.74 12.53 -27.17
N GLU A 327 13.97 13.46 -27.76
CA GLU A 327 12.67 13.16 -28.37
C GLU A 327 12.83 12.25 -29.59
N GLU A 328 13.83 12.52 -30.43
CA GLU A 328 14.13 11.69 -31.60
C GLU A 328 14.52 10.27 -31.18
N ALA A 329 15.43 10.12 -30.22
CA ALA A 329 15.81 8.82 -29.66
C ALA A 329 14.61 8.07 -29.04
N TYR A 330 13.69 8.78 -28.38
CA TYR A 330 12.44 8.19 -27.90
C TYR A 330 11.56 7.72 -29.06
N ALA A 331 11.39 8.55 -30.09
CA ALA A 331 10.56 8.26 -31.24
C ALA A 331 11.06 7.04 -32.02
N GLU A 332 12.38 6.86 -32.16
CA GLU A 332 12.98 5.67 -32.76
C GLU A 332 12.71 4.41 -31.96
N GLN A 333 12.88 4.46 -30.64
CA GLN A 333 12.66 3.31 -29.76
C GLN A 333 11.17 2.92 -29.70
N VAL A 334 10.28 3.89 -29.52
CA VAL A 334 8.83 3.61 -29.35
C VAL A 334 8.20 3.05 -30.62
N LYS A 335 8.71 3.41 -31.81
CA LYS A 335 8.26 2.86 -33.10
C LYS A 335 8.55 1.37 -33.25
N ARG A 336 9.58 0.84 -32.56
CA ARG A 336 9.91 -0.59 -32.56
C ARG A 336 9.02 -1.42 -31.65
N ILE A 337 8.16 -0.77 -30.86
CA ILE A 337 7.26 -1.41 -29.90
C ILE A 337 5.82 -1.29 -30.42
N PRO A 338 5.12 -2.41 -30.67
CA PRO A 338 3.70 -2.39 -31.01
C PRO A 338 2.88 -1.63 -29.96
N GLN A 339 1.88 -0.86 -30.36
CA GLN A 339 1.14 0.01 -29.44
C GLN A 339 0.57 -0.75 -28.22
N HIS A 340 0.01 -1.93 -28.45
CA HIS A 340 -0.57 -2.77 -27.41
C HIS A 340 0.45 -3.25 -26.35
N ASP A 341 1.74 -3.23 -26.69
CA ASP A 341 2.83 -3.63 -25.79
C ASP A 341 3.52 -2.45 -25.09
N ARG A 342 3.13 -1.21 -25.37
CA ARG A 342 3.85 -0.02 -24.87
C ARG A 342 3.54 0.30 -23.42
N LEU A 343 2.31 0.09 -22.98
CA LEU A 343 1.87 0.44 -21.64
C LEU A 343 2.72 -0.32 -20.58
N GLY A 344 3.20 0.38 -19.55
CA GLY A 344 4.08 -0.21 -18.52
C GLY A 344 5.57 -0.23 -18.89
N ARG A 345 5.95 0.38 -20.02
CA ARG A 345 7.36 0.56 -20.40
C ARG A 345 7.84 1.96 -20.06
N ALA A 346 9.04 2.03 -19.48
CA ALA A 346 9.83 3.26 -19.42
C ALA A 346 10.84 3.24 -20.57
N ILE A 347 10.85 4.29 -21.40
CA ILE A 347 11.87 4.50 -22.44
C ILE A 347 12.84 5.56 -21.92
N LEU A 348 14.12 5.18 -21.86
CA LEU A 348 15.20 6.06 -21.41
C LEU A 348 15.89 6.67 -22.64
N SER A 349 15.92 8.00 -22.71
CA SER A 349 16.58 8.76 -23.77
C SER A 349 17.64 9.68 -23.17
N LYS A 350 18.88 9.59 -23.64
CA LYS A 350 19.95 10.49 -23.21
C LYS A 350 19.68 11.90 -23.74
N ALA A 351 19.67 12.90 -22.86
CA ALA A 351 19.51 14.32 -23.23
C ALA A 351 20.82 15.11 -23.13
N SER A 352 21.72 14.72 -22.23
CA SER A 352 23.10 15.22 -22.16
C SER A 352 23.98 14.16 -21.47
N GLU A 353 25.25 14.47 -21.17
CA GLU A 353 26.11 13.55 -20.41
C GLU A 353 25.54 13.20 -19.02
N ASP A 354 24.92 14.18 -18.36
CA ASP A 354 24.40 14.04 -17.00
C ASP A 354 22.87 13.93 -16.91
N ILE A 355 22.13 14.11 -18.02
CA ILE A 355 20.67 14.10 -18.02
C ILE A 355 20.14 12.99 -18.90
N THR A 356 19.29 12.14 -18.30
CA THR A 356 18.48 11.13 -19.00
C THR A 356 17.00 11.49 -18.83
N ILE A 357 16.24 11.44 -19.92
CA ILE A 357 14.79 11.58 -19.90
C ILE A 357 14.17 10.19 -19.81
N ALA A 358 13.34 9.96 -18.79
CA ALA A 358 12.56 8.74 -18.64
C ALA A 358 11.10 8.99 -19.05
N SER A 359 10.72 8.49 -20.22
CA SER A 359 9.35 8.53 -20.73
C SER A 359 8.57 7.34 -20.19
N LEU A 360 7.72 7.58 -19.19
CA LEU A 360 6.89 6.59 -18.51
C LEU A 360 5.58 6.40 -19.30
N ILE A 361 5.41 5.27 -19.98
CA ILE A 361 4.19 4.97 -20.73
C ILE A 361 3.13 4.40 -19.79
N GLY A 362 2.54 5.29 -18.98
CA GLY A 362 1.57 4.95 -17.93
C GLY A 362 0.16 5.51 -18.16
N GLN A 363 -0.14 6.01 -19.37
CA GLN A 363 -1.45 6.57 -19.72
C GLN A 363 -2.02 5.86 -20.96
N GLU A 364 -3.30 5.46 -20.88
CA GLU A 364 -4.03 4.87 -22.00
C GLU A 364 -4.77 5.94 -22.83
N GLY A 365 -4.34 6.12 -24.08
CA GLY A 365 -4.87 7.10 -25.00
C GLY A 365 -4.73 8.54 -24.51
N PHE A 366 -5.53 9.45 -25.07
CA PHE A 366 -5.56 10.87 -24.72
C PHE A 366 -6.96 11.45 -25.00
N GLY A 367 -7.23 12.65 -24.48
CA GLY A 367 -8.52 13.34 -24.65
C GLY A 367 -9.54 13.02 -23.56
N PRO A 368 -10.78 13.54 -23.68
CA PRO A 368 -11.83 13.34 -22.68
C PRO A 368 -12.12 11.85 -22.40
N SER A 369 -12.49 11.55 -21.17
CA SER A 369 -12.81 10.19 -20.68
C SER A 369 -13.70 10.30 -19.44
N LEU A 370 -14.61 9.34 -19.26
CA LEU A 370 -15.41 9.21 -18.03
C LEU A 370 -14.58 8.68 -16.84
N PHE A 371 -13.51 7.94 -17.12
CA PHE A 371 -12.60 7.39 -16.13
C PHE A 371 -11.17 7.91 -16.31
N PRO A 372 -10.33 7.89 -15.27
CA PRO A 372 -8.92 8.22 -15.40
C PRO A 372 -8.25 7.41 -16.50
N ARG A 373 -7.43 8.08 -17.31
CA ARG A 373 -6.58 7.44 -18.35
C ARG A 373 -5.26 6.96 -17.77
N ILE A 374 -4.90 7.39 -16.57
CA ILE A 374 -3.76 6.82 -15.88
C ILE A 374 -3.97 5.34 -15.63
N ARG A 375 -2.89 4.57 -15.76
CA ARG A 375 -2.84 3.15 -15.45
C ARG A 375 -1.79 3.01 -14.35
N TYR A 376 -2.23 2.99 -13.11
CA TYR A 376 -1.35 2.99 -11.94
C TYR A 376 -0.44 1.77 -11.91
N SER A 377 -0.96 0.59 -12.30
CA SER A 377 -0.13 -0.61 -12.40
C SER A 377 0.98 -0.45 -13.46
N ALA A 378 0.64 0.11 -14.62
CA ALA A 378 1.63 0.42 -15.65
C ALA A 378 2.63 1.50 -15.20
N LEU A 379 2.17 2.53 -14.48
CA LEU A 379 3.04 3.54 -13.90
C LEU A 379 4.02 2.92 -12.91
N GLN A 380 3.56 2.02 -12.03
CA GLN A 380 4.41 1.29 -11.09
C GLN A 380 5.53 0.54 -11.84
N SER A 381 5.19 -0.24 -12.88
CA SER A 381 6.20 -0.94 -13.70
C SER A 381 7.18 0.00 -14.42
N CYS A 382 6.73 1.19 -14.82
CA CYS A 382 7.62 2.21 -15.37
C CYS A 382 8.59 2.75 -14.31
N LEU A 383 8.08 3.04 -13.11
CA LEU A 383 8.87 3.56 -11.99
C LEU A 383 9.89 2.52 -11.50
N GLU A 384 9.55 1.23 -11.50
CA GLU A 384 10.47 0.13 -11.15
C GLU A 384 11.68 0.12 -12.09
N LYS A 385 11.45 0.22 -13.40
CA LYS A 385 12.54 0.32 -14.40
C LYS A 385 13.40 1.56 -14.21
N VAL A 386 12.80 2.69 -13.82
CA VAL A 386 13.55 3.91 -13.50
C VAL A 386 14.36 3.73 -12.22
N ALA A 387 13.80 3.09 -11.20
CA ALA A 387 14.47 2.81 -9.94
C ALA A 387 15.71 1.94 -10.16
N ASP A 388 15.61 0.87 -10.95
CA ASP A 388 16.73 0.01 -11.33
C ASP A 388 17.84 0.80 -12.07
N HIS A 389 17.44 1.67 -13.00
CA HIS A 389 18.39 2.51 -13.72
C HIS A 389 19.05 3.57 -12.82
N ALA A 390 18.29 4.19 -11.92
CA ALA A 390 18.80 5.16 -10.96
C ALA A 390 19.80 4.51 -9.99
N ALA A 391 19.46 3.33 -9.46
CA ALA A 391 20.32 2.57 -8.56
C ALA A 391 21.64 2.17 -9.23
N SER A 392 21.59 1.68 -10.48
CA SER A 392 22.79 1.26 -11.22
C SER A 392 23.69 2.43 -11.66
N THR A 393 23.12 3.61 -11.88
CA THR A 393 23.88 4.78 -12.37
C THR A 393 24.23 5.78 -11.27
N GLY A 394 23.68 5.62 -10.07
CA GLY A 394 23.78 6.60 -8.97
C GLY A 394 23.07 7.91 -9.27
N ALA A 395 22.05 7.89 -10.15
CA ALA A 395 21.36 9.10 -10.59
C ALA A 395 20.26 9.52 -9.61
N SER A 396 20.07 10.84 -9.43
CA SER A 396 18.91 11.38 -8.73
C SER A 396 17.68 11.44 -9.64
N ILE A 397 16.49 11.26 -9.06
CA ILE A 397 15.23 11.21 -9.80
C ILE A 397 14.47 12.52 -9.63
N HIS A 398 14.05 13.10 -10.75
CA HIS A 398 13.35 14.38 -10.82
C HIS A 398 12.08 14.20 -11.64
N MET A 399 10.94 14.64 -11.10
CA MET A 399 9.66 14.51 -11.81
C MET A 399 8.72 15.65 -11.47
N PRO A 400 7.82 16.09 -12.38
CA PRO A 400 6.70 16.92 -11.97
C PRO A 400 5.69 16.07 -11.16
N LYS A 401 4.58 16.67 -10.73
CA LYS A 401 3.39 15.90 -10.30
C LYS A 401 2.79 15.11 -11.47
N ILE A 402 3.43 14.01 -11.86
CA ILE A 402 3.06 13.18 -13.02
C ILE A 402 1.65 12.61 -12.85
N GLY A 403 0.90 12.51 -13.95
CA GLY A 403 -0.40 11.82 -13.96
C GLY A 403 -1.61 12.59 -13.44
N THR A 404 -1.43 13.72 -12.77
CA THR A 404 -2.53 14.52 -12.19
C THR A 404 -3.23 15.45 -13.20
N GLY A 405 -2.60 15.68 -14.35
CA GLY A 405 -3.15 16.51 -15.43
C GLY A 405 -4.15 15.75 -16.31
N SER A 406 -3.87 15.71 -17.62
CA SER A 406 -4.76 15.07 -18.62
C SER A 406 -5.01 13.58 -18.43
N ALA A 407 -4.22 12.90 -17.58
CA ALA A 407 -4.45 11.48 -17.28
C ALA A 407 -5.52 11.28 -16.18
N GLY A 408 -5.87 12.33 -15.42
CA GLY A 408 -6.91 12.29 -14.39
C GLY A 408 -6.56 11.44 -13.16
N GLY A 409 -5.27 11.23 -12.88
CA GLY A 409 -4.81 10.47 -11.72
C GLY A 409 -4.84 11.27 -10.41
N ASP A 410 -4.99 10.56 -9.30
CA ASP A 410 -4.90 11.10 -7.95
C ASP A 410 -3.44 11.15 -7.50
N TRP A 411 -2.99 12.34 -7.10
CA TRP A 411 -1.60 12.53 -6.66
C TRP A 411 -1.29 11.71 -5.42
N SER A 412 -2.22 11.58 -4.47
CA SER A 412 -1.95 10.84 -3.22
C SER A 412 -1.62 9.38 -3.52
N THR A 413 -2.37 8.76 -4.43
CA THR A 413 -2.09 7.42 -4.96
C THR A 413 -0.71 7.36 -5.63
N ILE A 414 -0.38 8.33 -6.49
CA ILE A 414 0.90 8.36 -7.23
C ILE A 414 2.10 8.57 -6.29
N GLU A 415 1.99 9.50 -5.33
CA GLU A 415 3.02 9.81 -4.34
C GLU A 415 3.41 8.56 -3.56
N GLU A 416 2.43 7.75 -3.15
CA GLU A 416 2.69 6.50 -2.46
C GLU A 416 3.28 5.41 -3.34
N ILE A 417 2.91 5.33 -4.62
CA ILE A 417 3.58 4.43 -5.58
C ILE A 417 5.06 4.84 -5.71
N VAL A 418 5.33 6.15 -5.80
CA VAL A 418 6.70 6.68 -5.88
C VAL A 418 7.49 6.39 -4.60
N ASP A 419 6.89 6.59 -3.42
CA ASP A 419 7.49 6.24 -2.14
C ASP A 419 7.87 4.76 -2.11
N TYR A 420 6.90 3.90 -2.42
CA TYR A 420 7.06 2.46 -2.39
C TYR A 420 8.15 1.96 -3.33
N VAL A 421 8.15 2.42 -4.59
CA VAL A 421 9.07 1.91 -5.62
C VAL A 421 10.46 2.53 -5.49
N MET A 422 10.57 3.81 -5.16
CA MET A 422 11.83 4.56 -5.26
C MET A 422 12.42 4.87 -3.90
N VAL A 423 11.65 5.51 -3.02
CA VAL A 423 12.17 6.00 -1.73
C VAL A 423 12.53 4.83 -0.83
N ARG A 424 11.70 3.78 -0.77
CA ARG A 424 11.99 2.53 -0.03
C ARG A 424 13.17 1.75 -0.59
N ALA A 425 13.53 1.98 -1.85
CA ALA A 425 14.76 1.46 -2.45
C ALA A 425 16.01 2.29 -2.08
N GLY A 426 15.85 3.39 -1.32
CA GLY A 426 16.92 4.29 -0.90
C GLY A 426 17.27 5.36 -1.95
N LEU A 427 16.39 5.62 -2.92
CA LEU A 427 16.65 6.55 -4.00
C LEU A 427 16.17 7.97 -3.67
N PHE A 428 16.94 8.96 -4.10
CA PHE A 428 16.60 10.37 -3.93
C PHE A 428 15.61 10.83 -4.99
N VAL A 429 14.40 11.20 -4.56
CA VAL A 429 13.33 11.68 -5.43
C VAL A 429 12.98 13.14 -5.12
N THR A 430 12.99 13.99 -6.15
CA THR A 430 12.49 15.36 -6.09
C THR A 430 11.27 15.52 -6.98
N VAL A 431 10.15 15.92 -6.39
CA VAL A 431 8.91 16.25 -7.10
C VAL A 431 8.77 17.76 -7.20
N TYR A 432 8.61 18.23 -8.44
CA TYR A 432 8.48 19.64 -8.78
C TYR A 432 7.01 20.02 -8.94
N ASP A 433 6.62 21.11 -8.29
CA ASP A 433 5.34 21.75 -8.48
C ASP A 433 5.52 23.20 -8.95
N ILE A 434 4.51 23.75 -9.62
CA ILE A 434 4.54 25.14 -10.05
C ILE A 434 4.17 25.99 -8.81
N PRO A 435 4.86 27.12 -8.55
CA PRO A 435 4.43 28.02 -7.49
C PRO A 435 2.93 28.36 -7.62
N PRO A 436 2.15 28.29 -6.53
CA PRO A 436 0.74 28.62 -6.59
C PRO A 436 0.58 30.04 -7.14
N LYS A 437 -0.38 30.22 -8.05
CA LYS A 437 -0.72 31.56 -8.54
C LYS A 437 -1.19 32.39 -7.35
N ARG A 438 -0.74 33.64 -7.27
CA ARG A 438 -1.19 34.58 -6.24
C ARG A 438 -2.71 34.72 -6.36
N VAL A 439 -3.45 34.30 -5.34
CA VAL A 439 -4.87 34.59 -5.23
C VAL A 439 -4.98 36.06 -4.86
N GLN A 440 -5.51 36.87 -5.76
CA GLN A 440 -5.91 38.24 -5.43
C GLN A 440 -7.19 38.13 -4.62
N LEU A 441 -7.06 38.22 -3.30
CA LEU A 441 -8.22 38.39 -2.44
C LEU A 441 -8.71 39.82 -2.63
N GLU A 442 -10.02 39.99 -2.88
CA GLU A 442 -10.63 41.32 -2.91
C GLU A 442 -10.38 42.00 -1.56
N LEU A 443 -9.95 43.25 -1.61
CA LEU A 443 -9.83 44.11 -0.44
C LEU A 443 -11.23 44.64 -0.09
N LEU A 444 -12.02 43.76 0.55
CA LEU A 444 -13.36 43.99 1.14
C LEU A 444 -14.50 44.36 0.18
#